data_AF-A0A9X3BZ69-F1
#
_entry.id   AF-A0A9X3BZ69-F1
#
_cell.length_a   1.000
_cell.length_b   1.000
_cell.length_c   1.000
_cell.angle_alpha   90.00
_cell.angle_beta   90.00
_cell.angle_gamma   90.00
#
_symmetry.space_group_name_H-M   'P 1'
#
loop_
_entity.id
_entity.type
_entity.pdbx_description
1 polymer ?
#
loop_
_entity_poly.entity_id
_entity_poly.type
_entity_poly.pdbx_seq_one_letter_code
_entity_poly.pdbx_strand_id
1 'polypeptide(L)'
;MKQLITLTFFLLTFNLFAQKDCEYSVNVTDSLGTYKATKETMISEKNFAGTASYVFFSLAQTDGLPTLNVQMIKKSKDFTKANCFDKNSKLFLQLSNGRIVTLIHIDQENCGSLIRDDKGFDNRVTPGTFMFLKDNFQDLKTSPISMIRIKYLTDTEDYVMKKEFTSELNNKVYRPETFFMDNIRCVE
;
A
#
# COMPACT_ATOMS: atom_id res chain seq x y z
N MET A 1 -22.47 27.43 34.96
CA MET A 1 -22.41 27.76 33.51
C MET A 1 -21.01 28.09 33.01
N LYS A 2 -20.30 29.08 33.58
CA LYS A 2 -18.94 29.45 33.12
C LYS A 2 -17.95 28.27 33.12
N GLN A 3 -17.94 27.45 34.18
CA GLN A 3 -17.04 26.30 34.29
C GLN A 3 -17.38 25.12 33.36
N LEU A 4 -18.65 24.98 32.95
CA LEU A 4 -19.03 23.97 31.95
C LEU A 4 -18.49 24.34 30.56
N ILE A 5 -18.56 25.62 30.19
CA ILE A 5 -18.04 26.11 28.91
C ILE A 5 -16.52 25.91 28.84
N THR A 6 -15.79 26.19 29.93
CA THR A 6 -14.35 25.96 30.01
C THR A 6 -14.00 24.48 29.86
N LEU A 7 -14.78 23.59 30.46
CA LEU A 7 -14.57 22.14 30.36
C LEU A 7 -14.81 21.62 28.94
N THR A 8 -15.85 22.12 28.25
CA THR A 8 -16.12 21.78 26.84
C THR A 8 -14.99 22.26 25.93
N PHE A 9 -14.46 23.46 26.17
CA PHE A 9 -13.32 24.00 25.42
C PHE A 9 -12.05 23.17 25.64
N PHE A 10 -11.81 22.70 26.86
CA PHE A 10 -10.67 21.86 27.21
C PHE A 10 -10.78 20.44 26.60
N LEU A 11 -11.99 19.88 26.52
CA LEU A 11 -12.24 18.58 25.85
C LEU A 11 -12.06 18.66 24.32
N LEU A 12 -12.35 19.81 23.71
CA LEU A 12 -12.14 20.02 22.28
C LEU A 12 -10.65 20.08 21.91
N THR A 13 -9.77 20.56 22.79
CA THR A 13 -8.33 20.65 22.49
C THR A 13 -7.60 19.31 22.51
N PHE A 14 -8.14 18.27 23.16
CA PHE A 14 -7.50 16.94 23.21
C PHE A 14 -7.63 16.13 21.92
N ASN A 15 -8.61 16.43 21.06
CA ASN A 15 -8.80 15.69 19.81
C ASN A 15 -7.76 16.07 18.74
N LEU A 16 -7.00 17.15 18.92
CA LEU A 16 -6.01 17.63 17.95
C LEU A 16 -4.69 16.82 17.99
N PHE A 17 -4.44 16.05 19.06
CA PHE A 17 -3.17 15.34 19.27
C PHE A 17 -3.24 13.81 19.08
N ALA A 18 -4.33 13.28 18.52
CA ALA A 18 -4.49 11.84 18.31
C ALA A 18 -3.97 11.33 16.96
N GLN A 19 -3.23 12.14 16.19
CA GLN A 19 -2.70 11.73 14.89
C GLN A 19 -1.42 10.91 15.10
N LYS A 20 -1.40 9.67 14.60
CA LYS A 20 -0.19 8.84 14.62
C LYS A 20 0.91 9.49 13.77
N ASP A 21 2.14 9.45 14.27
CA ASP A 21 3.30 9.87 13.47
C ASP A 21 3.51 8.95 12.27
N CYS A 22 4.04 9.53 11.18
CA CYS A 22 4.37 8.79 9.97
C CYS A 22 5.71 8.08 10.12
N GLU A 23 5.72 6.75 9.95
CA GLU A 23 6.94 5.96 9.97
C GLU A 23 7.55 5.84 8.57
N TYR A 24 8.63 6.59 8.33
CA TYR A 24 9.36 6.55 7.07
C TYR A 24 10.47 5.49 7.08
N SER A 25 10.60 4.75 5.99
CA SER A 25 11.77 3.91 5.70
C SER A 25 12.87 4.71 5.00
N VAL A 26 12.48 5.72 4.21
CA VAL A 26 13.38 6.66 3.54
C VAL A 26 12.81 8.07 3.69
N ASN A 27 13.64 9.02 4.07
CA ASN A 27 13.30 10.44 4.15
C ASN A 27 14.57 11.25 3.92
N VAL A 28 14.79 11.65 2.67
CA VAL A 28 16.02 12.31 2.23
C VAL A 28 15.66 13.55 1.42
N THR A 29 16.37 14.63 1.71
CA THR A 29 16.36 15.86 0.92
C THR A 29 17.79 16.17 0.54
N ASP A 30 18.04 16.32 -0.76
CA ASP A 30 19.33 16.69 -1.31
C ASP A 30 19.17 17.81 -2.36
N SER A 31 20.23 18.11 -3.09
CA SER A 31 20.22 19.14 -4.13
C SER A 31 19.40 18.76 -5.37
N LEU A 32 19.03 17.50 -5.53
CA LEU A 32 18.24 16.99 -6.66
C LEU A 32 16.75 16.97 -6.34
N GLY A 33 16.37 16.88 -5.07
CA GLY A 33 14.97 16.95 -4.65
C GLY A 33 14.71 16.41 -3.25
N THR A 34 13.44 16.11 -2.98
CA THR A 34 12.99 15.45 -1.75
C THR A 34 12.28 14.16 -2.07
N TYR A 35 12.74 13.08 -1.43
CA TYR A 35 12.14 11.76 -1.52
C TYR A 35 11.79 11.21 -0.13
N LYS A 36 10.53 10.81 0.04
CA LYS A 36 10.01 10.17 1.24
C LYS A 36 9.30 8.89 0.87
N ALA A 37 9.47 7.85 1.68
CA ALA A 37 8.72 6.60 1.56
C ALA A 37 8.38 6.05 2.95
N THR A 38 7.14 5.63 3.15
CA THR A 38 6.70 4.98 4.38
C THR A 38 7.25 3.56 4.45
N LYS A 39 7.30 2.99 5.66
CA LYS A 39 7.55 1.55 5.81
C LYS A 39 6.52 0.74 5.04
N GLU A 40 6.98 -0.39 4.50
CA GLU A 40 6.13 -1.34 3.80
C GLU A 40 5.13 -1.99 4.75
N THR A 41 3.87 -2.01 4.34
CA THR A 41 2.77 -2.64 5.07
C THR A 41 2.24 -3.79 4.23
N MET A 42 2.08 -4.97 4.84
CA MET A 42 1.54 -6.13 4.14
C MET A 42 0.03 -5.97 3.96
N ILE A 43 -0.41 -6.06 2.72
CA ILE A 43 -1.80 -5.88 2.32
C ILE A 43 -2.50 -7.21 2.06
N SER A 44 -1.74 -8.19 1.57
CA SER A 44 -2.23 -9.53 1.33
C SER A 44 -1.14 -10.57 1.60
N GLU A 45 -1.53 -11.66 2.22
CA GLU A 45 -0.74 -12.88 2.39
C GLU A 45 -1.58 -14.08 1.99
N LYS A 46 -1.00 -14.94 1.14
CA LYS A 46 -1.58 -16.22 0.72
C LYS A 46 -0.49 -17.28 0.80
N ASN A 47 -0.62 -18.24 1.71
CA ASN A 47 0.27 -19.40 1.82
C ASN A 47 -0.55 -20.66 1.52
N PHE A 48 -0.29 -21.31 0.39
CA PHE A 48 -1.04 -22.48 -0.04
C PHE A 48 -0.21 -23.43 -0.90
N ALA A 49 -0.31 -24.73 -0.64
CA ALA A 49 0.30 -25.81 -1.43
C ALA A 49 1.80 -25.58 -1.74
N GLY A 50 2.59 -25.14 -0.76
CA GLY A 50 4.03 -24.88 -0.94
C GLY A 50 4.37 -23.61 -1.72
N THR A 51 3.38 -22.82 -2.12
CA THR A 51 3.54 -21.49 -2.70
C THR A 51 3.10 -20.42 -1.70
N ALA A 52 3.88 -19.36 -1.59
CA ALA A 52 3.55 -18.19 -0.77
C ALA A 52 3.50 -16.94 -1.66
N SER A 53 2.53 -16.06 -1.41
CA SER A 53 2.36 -14.81 -2.13
C SER A 53 2.09 -13.68 -1.15
N TYR A 54 2.82 -12.59 -1.32
CA TYR A 54 2.74 -11.41 -0.49
C TYR A 54 2.56 -10.17 -1.37
N VAL A 55 1.74 -9.22 -0.90
CA VAL A 55 1.59 -7.90 -1.51
C VAL A 55 1.83 -6.87 -0.42
N PHE A 56 2.73 -5.93 -0.69
CA PHE A 56 3.09 -4.84 0.21
C PHE A 56 2.81 -3.50 -0.43
N PHE A 57 2.31 -2.56 0.37
CA PHE A 57 2.17 -1.16 0.00
C PHE A 57 3.12 -0.29 0.81
N SER A 58 3.68 0.71 0.14
CA SER A 58 4.40 1.83 0.75
C SER A 58 3.97 3.10 0.03
N LEU A 59 3.63 4.15 0.79
CA LEU A 59 3.35 5.46 0.23
C LEU A 59 4.66 6.20 0.05
N ALA A 60 4.86 6.80 -1.12
CA ALA A 60 6.03 7.60 -1.40
C ALA A 60 5.65 8.97 -1.96
N GLN A 61 6.51 9.96 -1.74
CA GLN A 61 6.38 11.31 -2.27
C GLN A 61 7.73 11.71 -2.86
N THR A 62 7.73 12.09 -4.13
CA THR A 62 8.90 12.65 -4.83
C THR A 62 8.55 14.05 -5.26
N ASP A 63 9.22 15.06 -4.69
CA ASP A 63 9.00 16.48 -5.03
C ASP A 63 7.53 16.91 -5.00
N GLY A 64 6.78 16.41 -4.01
CA GLY A 64 5.36 16.70 -3.84
C GLY A 64 4.42 15.85 -4.69
N LEU A 65 4.92 14.97 -5.56
CA LEU A 65 4.10 13.99 -6.29
C LEU A 65 3.93 12.72 -5.46
N PRO A 66 2.72 12.43 -4.95
CA PRO A 66 2.47 11.20 -4.23
C PRO A 66 2.34 10.01 -5.17
N THR A 67 2.86 8.88 -4.72
CA THR A 67 2.81 7.59 -5.40
C THR A 67 2.60 6.46 -4.39
N LEU A 68 2.09 5.35 -4.88
CA LEU A 68 1.99 4.10 -4.15
C LEU A 68 2.98 3.11 -4.74
N ASN A 69 3.96 2.72 -3.95
CA ASN A 69 4.83 1.61 -4.25
C ASN A 69 4.11 0.31 -3.86
N VAL A 70 3.99 -0.58 -4.84
CA VAL A 70 3.43 -1.92 -4.69
C VAL A 70 4.54 -2.91 -4.92
N GLN A 71 4.83 -3.74 -3.91
CA GLN A 71 5.79 -4.82 -4.05
C GLN A 71 5.06 -6.15 -3.91
N MET A 72 5.21 -7.02 -4.92
CA MET A 72 4.69 -8.37 -4.87
C MET A 72 5.84 -9.35 -4.76
N ILE A 73 5.69 -10.32 -3.86
CA ILE A 73 6.65 -11.41 -3.70
C ILE A 73 5.89 -12.72 -3.89
N LYS A 74 6.27 -13.51 -4.89
CA LYS A 74 5.75 -14.87 -5.11
C LYS A 74 6.90 -15.85 -4.89
N LYS A 75 6.73 -16.76 -3.93
CA LYS A 75 7.70 -17.78 -3.55
C LYS A 75 7.14 -19.16 -3.89
N SER A 76 7.86 -19.95 -4.66
CA SER A 76 7.48 -21.34 -4.99
C SER A 76 8.71 -22.17 -5.32
N LYS A 77 8.57 -23.50 -5.30
CA LYS A 77 9.55 -24.42 -5.90
C LYS A 77 9.26 -24.72 -7.36
N ASP A 78 8.02 -24.48 -7.77
CA ASP A 78 7.57 -24.68 -9.13
C ASP A 78 7.72 -23.40 -9.94
N PHE A 79 7.76 -23.54 -11.26
CA PHE A 79 7.81 -22.39 -12.16
C PHE A 79 6.57 -21.52 -11.97
N THR A 80 6.78 -20.25 -11.62
CA THR A 80 5.68 -19.29 -11.42
C THR A 80 5.59 -18.33 -12.61
N LYS A 81 4.39 -18.20 -13.19
CA LYS A 81 4.11 -17.25 -14.29
C LYS A 81 4.47 -15.82 -13.92
N ALA A 82 5.23 -15.15 -14.79
CA ALA A 82 5.58 -13.75 -14.63
C ALA A 82 4.35 -12.84 -14.79
N ASN A 83 4.09 -11.99 -13.79
CA ASN A 83 3.11 -10.91 -13.90
C ASN A 83 3.91 -9.62 -14.10
N CYS A 84 3.85 -9.06 -15.31
CA CYS A 84 4.60 -7.86 -15.64
C CYS A 84 3.74 -6.61 -15.51
N PHE A 85 4.33 -5.55 -14.97
CA PHE A 85 3.81 -4.19 -15.09
C PHE A 85 4.30 -3.53 -16.38
N ASP A 86 3.45 -2.69 -16.95
CA ASP A 86 3.69 -1.87 -18.13
C ASP A 86 2.91 -0.54 -17.97
N LYS A 87 2.91 0.31 -19.00
CA LYS A 87 2.13 1.56 -19.00
C LYS A 87 0.63 1.41 -18.91
N ASN A 88 0.10 0.25 -19.33
CA ASN A 88 -1.33 -0.03 -19.31
C ASN A 88 -1.79 -0.66 -17.99
N SER A 89 -0.83 -0.96 -17.11
CA SER A 89 -1.07 -1.53 -15.80
C SER A 89 -1.73 -0.51 -14.89
N LYS A 90 -2.75 -0.97 -14.16
CA LYS A 90 -3.61 -0.13 -13.32
C LYS A 90 -3.88 -0.84 -12.00
N LEU A 91 -3.93 -0.07 -10.93
CA LEU A 91 -4.41 -0.53 -9.64
C LEU A 91 -5.78 0.08 -9.38
N PHE A 92 -6.77 -0.77 -9.17
CA PHE A 92 -8.12 -0.35 -8.81
C PHE A 92 -8.33 -0.66 -7.32
N LEU A 93 -8.67 0.36 -6.55
CA LEU A 93 -9.02 0.26 -5.14
C LEU A 93 -10.53 0.44 -5.03
N GLN A 94 -11.25 -0.64 -4.76
CA GLN A 94 -12.67 -0.58 -4.48
C GLN A 94 -12.86 -0.25 -3.00
N LEU A 95 -13.56 0.84 -2.74
CA LEU A 95 -13.87 1.31 -1.40
C LEU A 95 -15.18 0.72 -0.91
N SER A 96 -15.34 0.65 0.41
CA SER A 96 -16.53 0.10 1.06
C SER A 96 -17.78 0.96 0.82
N ASN A 97 -17.61 2.23 0.46
CA ASN A 97 -18.70 3.12 0.01
C ASN A 97 -19.10 2.90 -1.47
N GLY A 98 -18.50 1.92 -2.17
CA GLY A 98 -18.80 1.59 -3.57
C GLY A 98 -18.00 2.39 -4.61
N ARG A 99 -17.22 3.39 -4.21
CA ARG A 99 -16.37 4.15 -5.13
C ARG A 99 -15.13 3.34 -5.53
N ILE A 100 -14.63 3.59 -6.73
CA ILE A 100 -13.43 2.93 -7.27
C ILE A 100 -12.37 3.99 -7.55
N VAL A 101 -11.28 3.93 -6.79
CA VAL A 101 -10.10 4.77 -7.02
C VAL A 101 -9.16 4.04 -7.96
N THR A 102 -8.75 4.70 -9.03
CA THR A 102 -7.81 4.14 -10.00
C THR A 102 -6.45 4.84 -9.89
N LEU A 103 -5.39 4.04 -9.86
CA LEU A 103 -4.01 4.50 -9.94
C LEU A 103 -3.35 3.94 -11.21
N ILE A 104 -2.43 4.72 -11.77
CA ILE A 104 -1.78 4.42 -13.06
C ILE A 104 -0.30 4.11 -12.86
N HIS A 105 0.23 3.09 -13.52
CA HIS A 105 1.64 2.72 -13.41
C HIS A 105 2.54 3.76 -14.11
N ILE A 106 3.79 3.94 -13.64
CA ILE A 106 4.74 4.96 -14.13
C ILE A 106 5.41 4.64 -15.50
N ASP A 107 4.73 3.98 -16.43
CA ASP A 107 5.28 3.61 -17.78
C ASP A 107 6.70 3.00 -17.72
N GLN A 108 6.93 2.14 -16.73
CA GLN A 108 8.15 1.35 -16.63
C GLN A 108 7.78 -0.13 -16.73
N GLU A 109 8.33 -0.84 -17.71
CA GLU A 109 8.10 -2.28 -17.79
C GLU A 109 8.87 -3.00 -16.68
N ASN A 110 8.18 -3.86 -15.91
CA ASN A 110 8.80 -4.65 -14.86
C ASN A 110 8.12 -6.01 -14.67
N CYS A 111 8.83 -7.08 -15.06
CA CYS A 111 8.39 -8.47 -14.89
C CYS A 111 8.83 -9.13 -13.57
N GLY A 112 9.51 -8.38 -12.72
CA GLY A 112 10.09 -8.83 -11.47
C GLY A 112 11.42 -9.56 -11.65
N SER A 113 12.19 -9.59 -10.57
CA SER A 113 13.49 -10.27 -10.50
C SER A 113 13.34 -11.60 -9.76
N LEU A 114 13.98 -12.65 -10.28
CA LEU A 114 14.02 -13.96 -9.65
C LEU A 114 15.22 -14.06 -8.70
N ILE A 115 14.97 -14.43 -7.45
CA ILE A 115 15.98 -14.64 -6.42
C ILE A 115 15.80 -16.05 -5.87
N ARG A 116 16.78 -16.92 -6.09
CA ARG A 116 16.77 -18.28 -5.56
C ARG A 116 17.35 -18.30 -4.16
N ASP A 117 16.64 -18.91 -3.22
CA ASP A 117 17.13 -19.06 -1.84
C ASP A 117 17.94 -20.36 -1.64
N ASP A 118 18.65 -20.43 -0.51
CA ASP A 118 19.48 -21.58 -0.14
C ASP A 118 18.68 -22.87 0.06
N LYS A 119 17.35 -22.77 0.20
CA LYS A 119 16.42 -23.90 0.34
C LYS A 119 15.82 -24.34 -1.01
N GLY A 120 16.29 -23.75 -2.10
CA GLY A 120 15.89 -24.07 -3.47
C GLY A 120 14.52 -23.52 -3.88
N PHE A 121 13.97 -22.55 -3.15
CA PHE A 121 12.78 -21.82 -3.59
C PHE A 121 13.16 -20.67 -4.51
N ASP A 122 12.34 -20.47 -5.53
CA ASP A 122 12.39 -19.32 -6.39
C ASP A 122 11.48 -18.22 -5.83
N ASN A 123 12.06 -17.06 -5.52
CA ASN A 123 11.37 -15.88 -5.01
C ASN A 123 11.35 -14.82 -6.10
N ARG A 124 10.19 -14.56 -6.69
CA ARG A 124 10.05 -13.48 -7.65
C ARG A 124 9.53 -12.23 -6.98
N VAL A 125 10.33 -11.17 -7.05
CA VAL A 125 10.04 -9.85 -6.48
C VAL A 125 9.67 -8.91 -7.62
N THR A 126 8.43 -8.42 -7.63
CA THR A 126 7.90 -7.56 -8.69
C THR A 126 7.46 -6.22 -8.08
N PRO A 127 8.35 -5.21 -8.10
CA PRO A 127 8.00 -3.87 -7.68
C PRO A 127 7.27 -3.12 -8.81
N GLY A 128 6.33 -2.27 -8.43
CA GLY A 128 5.65 -1.34 -9.33
C GLY A 128 5.31 -0.06 -8.58
N THR A 129 5.29 1.05 -9.30
CA THR A 129 4.97 2.36 -8.72
C THR A 129 3.75 2.93 -9.43
N PHE A 130 2.76 3.33 -8.66
CA PHE A 130 1.47 3.78 -9.15
C PHE A 130 1.19 5.22 -8.71
N MET A 131 0.87 6.08 -9.67
CA MET A 131 0.50 7.47 -9.42
C MET A 131 -0.99 7.59 -9.09
N PHE A 132 -1.29 8.44 -8.12
CA PHE A 132 -2.66 8.84 -7.82
C PHE A 132 -3.16 9.85 -8.86
N LEU A 133 -4.45 9.78 -9.18
CA LEU A 133 -5.13 10.85 -9.93
C LEU A 133 -5.59 11.94 -8.94
N LYS A 134 -5.59 13.21 -9.41
CA LYS A 134 -5.82 14.41 -8.56
C LYS A 134 -7.09 14.33 -7.70
N ASP A 135 -8.16 13.74 -8.20
CA ASP A 135 -9.47 13.75 -7.53
C ASP A 135 -9.68 12.60 -6.54
N ASN A 136 -8.73 11.66 -6.44
CA ASN A 136 -8.95 10.39 -5.75
C ASN A 136 -8.52 10.36 -4.27
N PHE A 137 -7.81 11.39 -3.80
CA PHE A 137 -7.21 11.41 -2.47
C PHE A 137 -8.22 11.49 -1.33
N GLN A 138 -9.29 12.26 -1.50
CA GLN A 138 -10.26 12.51 -0.41
C GLN A 138 -11.04 11.26 -0.03
N ASP A 139 -11.24 10.37 -0.99
CA ASP A 139 -12.04 9.16 -0.82
C ASP A 139 -11.28 8.11 0.01
N LEU A 140 -9.96 8.03 -0.22
CA LEU A 140 -9.04 7.15 0.50
C LEU A 140 -8.86 7.54 1.98
N LYS A 141 -9.14 8.80 2.34
CA LYS A 141 -9.12 9.28 3.73
C LYS A 141 -10.33 8.82 4.54
N THR A 142 -11.46 8.62 3.87
CA THR A 142 -12.77 8.53 4.52
C THR A 142 -13.41 7.15 4.42
N SER A 143 -12.95 6.30 3.50
CA SER A 143 -13.55 4.99 3.29
C SER A 143 -12.50 3.89 3.21
N PRO A 144 -12.69 2.77 3.94
CA PRO A 144 -11.79 1.63 3.88
C PRO A 144 -11.90 0.90 2.55
N ILE A 145 -10.80 0.27 2.14
CA ILE A 145 -10.75 -0.56 0.94
C ILE A 145 -11.39 -1.91 1.23
N SER A 146 -12.29 -2.36 0.36
CA SER A 146 -12.88 -3.70 0.41
C SER A 146 -12.19 -4.68 -0.54
N MET A 147 -11.70 -4.22 -1.69
CA MET A 147 -11.01 -5.05 -2.67
C MET A 147 -9.96 -4.22 -3.42
N ILE A 148 -8.85 -4.86 -3.77
CA ILE A 148 -7.91 -4.35 -4.77
C ILE A 148 -7.92 -5.26 -6.00
N ARG A 149 -7.88 -4.64 -7.18
CA ARG A 149 -7.67 -5.33 -8.45
C ARG A 149 -6.42 -4.78 -9.10
N ILE A 150 -5.47 -5.66 -9.38
CA ILE A 150 -4.23 -5.32 -10.08
C ILE A 150 -4.38 -5.80 -11.52
N LYS A 151 -4.34 -4.86 -12.46
CA LYS A 151 -4.25 -5.16 -13.90
C LYS A 151 -2.78 -5.13 -14.29
N TYR A 152 -2.28 -6.29 -14.70
CA TYR A 152 -0.96 -6.49 -15.30
C TYR A 152 -1.04 -6.37 -16.83
N LEU A 153 0.11 -6.54 -17.49
CA LEU A 153 0.21 -6.57 -18.95
C LEU A 153 -0.73 -7.62 -19.59
N THR A 154 -0.75 -8.84 -19.05
CA THR A 154 -1.47 -9.98 -19.65
C THR A 154 -2.59 -10.56 -18.78
N ASP A 155 -2.81 -10.01 -17.58
CA ASP A 155 -3.65 -10.67 -16.57
C ASP A 155 -4.26 -9.64 -15.60
N THR A 156 -5.26 -10.08 -14.84
CA THR A 156 -5.87 -9.31 -13.75
C THR A 156 -6.01 -10.19 -12.52
N GLU A 157 -5.54 -9.71 -11.37
CA GLU A 157 -5.66 -10.43 -10.11
C GLU A 157 -6.40 -9.59 -9.07
N ASP A 158 -7.37 -10.23 -8.41
CA ASP A 158 -8.20 -9.63 -7.38
C ASP A 158 -7.78 -10.11 -5.99
N TYR A 159 -7.80 -9.17 -5.04
CA TYR A 159 -7.55 -9.45 -3.64
C TYR A 159 -8.66 -8.81 -2.81
N VAL A 160 -9.39 -9.64 -2.08
CA VAL A 160 -10.36 -9.18 -1.09
C VAL A 160 -9.58 -8.77 0.15
N MET A 161 -9.84 -7.55 0.64
CA MET A 161 -9.17 -7.05 1.83
C MET A 161 -9.78 -7.70 3.07
N LYS A 162 -8.90 -8.06 4.01
CA LYS A 162 -9.29 -8.52 5.34
C LYS A 162 -9.26 -7.34 6.29
N LYS A 163 -10.25 -7.16 7.17
CA LYS A 163 -10.21 -6.15 8.24
C LYS A 163 -8.87 -6.15 9.00
N GLU A 164 -8.43 -7.34 9.36
CA GLU A 164 -7.18 -7.58 10.06
C GLU A 164 -6.70 -9.00 9.76
N PHE A 165 -5.37 -9.21 9.77
CA PHE A 165 -4.79 -10.54 9.81
C PHE A 165 -3.42 -10.52 10.52
N THR A 166 -3.05 -11.63 11.15
CA THR A 166 -1.70 -11.86 11.67
C THR A 166 -0.89 -12.55 10.60
N SER A 167 0.27 -12.00 10.25
CA SER A 167 1.11 -12.57 9.23
C SER A 167 1.86 -13.80 9.72
N GLU A 168 1.85 -14.87 8.94
CA GLU A 168 2.60 -16.10 9.24
C GLU A 168 4.11 -15.89 9.05
N LEU A 169 4.50 -14.95 8.19
CA LEU A 169 5.89 -14.64 7.90
C LEU A 169 6.63 -13.99 9.09
N ASN A 170 5.97 -13.09 9.82
CA ASN A 170 6.63 -12.26 10.84
C ASN A 170 5.83 -12.08 12.15
N ASN A 171 4.69 -12.76 12.30
CA ASN A 171 3.79 -12.69 13.45
C ASN A 171 3.28 -11.27 13.79
N LYS A 172 3.31 -10.33 12.83
CA LYS A 172 2.75 -8.98 13.01
C LYS A 172 1.30 -8.92 12.55
N VAL A 173 0.52 -8.08 13.22
CA VAL A 173 -0.88 -7.81 12.87
C VAL A 173 -0.96 -6.67 11.86
N TYR A 174 -1.64 -6.90 10.74
CA TYR A 174 -1.83 -5.95 9.65
C TYR A 174 -3.32 -5.61 9.46
N ARG A 175 -3.61 -4.36 9.09
CA ARG A 175 -4.97 -3.83 8.85
C ARG A 175 -5.07 -3.21 7.45
N PRO A 176 -5.20 -4.03 6.40
CA PRO A 176 -5.11 -3.54 5.03
C PRO A 176 -6.31 -2.67 4.61
N GLU A 177 -7.51 -2.92 5.15
CA GLU A 177 -8.70 -2.12 4.81
C GLU A 177 -8.52 -0.63 5.16
N THR A 178 -7.86 -0.33 6.27
CA THR A 178 -7.66 1.06 6.76
C THR A 178 -6.31 1.64 6.36
N PHE A 179 -5.49 0.93 5.56
CA PHE A 179 -4.13 1.34 5.23
C PHE A 179 -4.03 2.80 4.76
N PHE A 180 -4.87 3.22 3.82
CA PHE A 180 -4.82 4.60 3.33
C PHE A 180 -5.37 5.60 4.35
N MET A 181 -6.45 5.27 5.06
CA MET A 181 -6.98 6.15 6.11
C MET A 181 -5.91 6.45 7.17
N ASP A 182 -5.10 5.44 7.50
CA ASP A 182 -4.06 5.53 8.53
C ASP A 182 -2.79 6.25 8.06
N ASN A 183 -2.48 6.21 6.75
CA ASN A 183 -1.15 6.61 6.24
C ASN A 183 -1.16 7.65 5.10
N ILE A 184 -2.29 7.96 4.45
CA ILE A 184 -2.33 8.83 3.27
C ILE A 184 -1.79 10.24 3.55
N ARG A 185 -2.00 10.75 4.78
CA ARG A 185 -1.46 12.05 5.24
C ARG A 185 0.07 12.14 5.18
N CYS A 186 0.78 11.01 5.12
CA CYS A 186 2.23 10.97 5.09
C CYS A 186 2.82 11.36 3.73
N VAL A 187 1.99 11.50 2.70
CA VAL A 187 2.40 11.90 1.34
C VAL A 187 1.54 13.04 0.78
N GLU A 188 0.77 13.70 1.64
CA GLU A 188 0.09 14.96 1.33
C GLU A 188 1.05 16.15 1.27
#